data_AF-A0A9X6ABL1-F1
#
_entry.id   AF-A0A9X6ABL1-F1
#
_cell.length_a   1.000
_cell.length_b   1.000
_cell.length_c   1.000
_cell.angle_alpha   90.00
_cell.angle_beta   90.00
_cell.angle_gamma   90.00
#
_symmetry.space_group_name_H-M   'P 1'
#
loop_
_entity.id
_entity.type
_entity.pdbx_description
1 polymer ?
#
loop_
_entity_poly.entity_id
_entity_poly.type
_entity_poly.pdbx_seq_one_letter_code
_entity_poly.pdbx_strand_id
1 'polypeptide(L)'
;LDARLSRTSVEVEVQSVTVLTVWGPTAAVCDARARALAALLGGADYRAVRPAGLQDALFTLGLPSTVRPGVVREFTQHQISEDWALSGAFTTAEVGDPNGMFLGIDLDSGTTRPVMINVADAPKVDASASMGIIGDLGAGKSVMQKLIAEAVWARGGCAICIDRTPVREWATFARTAAKGRVQIIDAAQAEVSIDPRRMFTGPEGRHYALSYLTLQLGIGPMSTSGEVLHHAVEQAAAGPEPSMHRVLEVLERMATSEAGKRQDAAATLAGLIRVVATNSL
;
A
#
# COMPACT_ATOMS: atom_id res chain seq x y z
N LEU A 1 9.43 48.92 -3.80
CA LEU A 1 9.82 47.76 -2.96
C LEU A 1 10.40 48.23 -1.63
N ASP A 2 11.36 49.16 -1.64
CA ASP A 2 12.15 49.57 -0.47
C ASP A 2 11.35 49.94 0.79
N ALA A 3 10.24 50.70 0.66
CA ALA A 3 9.42 51.08 1.81
C ALA A 3 8.64 49.92 2.46
N ARG A 4 8.36 48.83 1.71
CA ARG A 4 7.73 47.62 2.25
C ARG A 4 8.76 46.66 2.83
N LEU A 5 9.92 46.52 2.18
CA LEU A 5 11.05 45.72 2.69
C LEU A 5 11.58 46.26 4.02
N SER A 6 11.53 47.57 4.24
CA SER A 6 11.95 48.19 5.51
C SER A 6 10.92 48.06 6.65
N ARG A 7 9.73 47.50 6.40
CA ARG A 7 8.64 47.43 7.39
C ARG A 7 8.83 46.26 8.37
N THR A 8 9.53 45.21 7.95
CA THR A 8 9.74 43.97 8.71
C THR A 8 11.15 43.44 8.46
N SER A 9 11.88 43.08 9.51
CA SER A 9 13.27 42.58 9.42
C SER A 9 13.41 41.17 8.81
N VAL A 10 12.29 40.57 8.40
CA VAL A 10 12.20 39.20 7.88
C VAL A 10 11.72 39.14 6.41
N GLU A 11 11.34 40.28 5.81
CA GLU A 11 10.89 40.30 4.42
C GLU A 11 12.08 40.05 3.49
N VAL A 12 11.93 39.11 2.55
CA VAL A 12 12.97 38.78 1.57
C VAL A 12 12.45 38.95 0.14
N GLU A 13 13.35 39.29 -0.77
CA GLU A 13 13.06 39.22 -2.20
C GLU A 13 13.02 37.76 -2.64
N VAL A 14 11.93 37.38 -3.32
CA VAL A 14 11.79 36.08 -3.95
C VAL A 14 11.81 36.25 -5.47
N GLN A 15 12.71 35.51 -6.11
CA GLN A 15 12.87 35.49 -7.56
C GLN A 15 12.21 34.23 -8.12
N SER A 16 11.07 34.38 -8.78
CA SER A 16 10.25 33.28 -9.26
C SER A 16 10.06 33.33 -10.78
N VAL A 17 9.70 32.21 -11.39
CA VAL A 17 9.18 32.15 -12.76
C VAL A 17 7.93 31.32 -12.73
N THR A 18 6.81 31.93 -13.10
CA THR A 18 5.52 31.25 -13.17
C THR A 18 5.24 30.87 -14.62
N VAL A 19 5.16 29.57 -14.89
CA VAL A 19 4.77 29.03 -16.19
C VAL A 19 3.38 28.44 -16.08
N LEU A 20 2.50 28.82 -17.01
CA LEU A 20 1.16 28.29 -17.12
C LEU A 20 1.09 27.41 -18.37
N THR A 21 0.84 26.13 -18.17
CA THR A 21 0.79 25.14 -19.25
C THR A 21 -0.66 24.76 -19.55
N VAL A 22 -1.00 24.77 -20.83
CA VAL A 22 -2.26 24.22 -21.34
C VAL A 22 -1.98 22.99 -22.18
N TRP A 23 -2.96 22.09 -22.30
CA TRP A 23 -2.86 20.89 -23.13
C TRP A 23 -4.03 20.81 -24.11
N GLY A 24 -3.88 20.10 -25.23
CA GLY A 24 -4.97 19.76 -26.15
C GLY A 24 -4.59 18.59 -27.06
N PRO A 25 -5.57 17.85 -27.62
CA PRO A 25 -5.32 16.70 -28.49
C PRO A 25 -4.73 17.08 -29.86
N THR A 26 -4.82 18.35 -30.25
CA THR A 26 -4.19 18.91 -31.44
C THR A 26 -3.56 20.27 -31.13
N ALA A 27 -2.58 20.68 -31.93
CA ALA A 27 -1.93 21.99 -31.80
C ALA A 27 -2.94 23.15 -31.83
N ALA A 28 -3.94 23.08 -32.73
CA ALA A 28 -4.98 24.11 -32.85
C ALA A 28 -5.82 24.25 -31.56
N VAL A 29 -6.15 23.13 -30.90
CA VAL A 29 -6.89 23.14 -29.63
C VAL A 29 -6.02 23.70 -28.50
N CYS A 30 -4.75 23.31 -28.44
CA CYS A 30 -3.80 23.84 -27.46
C CYS A 30 -3.64 25.37 -27.62
N ASP A 31 -3.50 25.86 -28.86
CA ASP A 31 -3.43 27.30 -29.17
C ASP A 31 -4.68 28.07 -28.81
N ALA A 32 -5.87 27.49 -29.03
CA ALA A 32 -7.13 28.09 -28.62
C ALA A 32 -7.22 28.21 -27.09
N ARG A 33 -6.81 27.16 -26.36
CA ARG A 33 -6.78 27.14 -24.89
C ARG A 33 -5.77 28.14 -24.33
N ALA A 34 -4.59 28.26 -24.94
CA ALA A 34 -3.58 29.24 -24.53
C ALA A 34 -4.10 30.69 -24.70
N ARG A 35 -4.81 30.96 -25.81
CA ARG A 35 -5.47 32.26 -26.04
C ARG A 35 -6.58 32.53 -25.03
N ALA A 36 -7.41 31.52 -24.72
CA ALA A 36 -8.45 31.66 -23.71
C ALA A 36 -7.88 31.95 -22.32
N LEU A 37 -6.80 31.26 -21.93
CA LEU A 37 -6.11 31.51 -20.67
C LEU A 37 -5.50 32.92 -20.61
N ALA A 38 -4.85 33.36 -21.68
CA ALA A 38 -4.30 34.72 -21.75
C ALA A 38 -5.40 35.78 -21.67
N ALA A 39 -6.56 35.56 -22.31
CA ALA A 39 -7.70 36.47 -22.23
C ALA A 39 -8.31 36.51 -20.82
N LEU A 40 -8.42 35.37 -20.15
CA LEU A 40 -8.89 35.29 -18.76
C LEU A 40 -8.00 36.12 -17.83
N LEU A 41 -6.68 35.96 -17.95
CA LEU A 41 -5.71 36.71 -17.16
C LEU A 41 -5.73 38.21 -17.48
N GLY A 42 -5.86 38.55 -18.76
CA GLY A 42 -6.01 39.94 -19.21
C GLY A 42 -7.24 40.63 -18.62
N GLY A 43 -8.34 39.88 -18.39
CA GLY A 43 -9.54 40.41 -17.70
C GLY A 43 -9.32 40.73 -16.22
N ALA A 44 -8.24 40.25 -15.62
CA ALA A 44 -7.83 40.54 -14.25
C ALA A 44 -6.55 41.41 -14.21
N ASP A 45 -6.27 42.13 -15.29
CA ASP A 45 -5.10 43.02 -15.46
C ASP A 45 -3.73 42.30 -15.39
N TYR A 46 -3.70 40.99 -15.61
CA TYR A 46 -2.46 40.21 -15.72
C TYR A 46 -2.04 40.00 -17.17
N ARG A 47 -0.76 40.20 -17.46
CA ARG A 47 -0.18 39.93 -18.78
C ARG A 47 0.45 38.54 -18.84
N ALA A 48 -0.17 37.62 -19.58
CA ALA A 48 0.47 36.37 -19.98
C ALA A 48 1.31 36.59 -21.26
N VAL A 49 2.57 36.16 -21.24
CA VAL A 49 3.47 36.22 -22.41
C VAL A 49 3.69 34.81 -22.93
N ARG A 50 3.57 34.63 -24.26
CA ARG A 50 3.87 33.37 -24.95
C ARG A 50 5.09 33.58 -25.85
N PRO A 51 6.32 33.40 -25.34
CA PRO A 51 7.53 33.57 -26.16
C PRO A 51 7.64 32.45 -27.19
N ALA A 52 7.71 32.82 -28.48
CA ALA A 52 7.85 31.86 -29.57
C ALA A 52 9.22 31.17 -29.50
N GLY A 53 9.26 29.85 -29.71
CA GLY A 53 10.48 29.04 -29.69
C GLY A 53 10.94 28.58 -28.30
N LEU A 54 10.33 29.05 -27.22
CA LEU A 54 10.68 28.64 -25.85
C LEU A 54 9.71 27.62 -25.24
N GLN A 55 8.81 27.05 -26.03
CA GLN A 55 7.77 26.12 -25.54
C GLN A 55 8.39 24.94 -24.80
N ASP A 56 9.43 24.32 -25.35
CA ASP A 56 10.11 23.17 -24.73
C ASP A 56 10.82 23.57 -23.43
N ALA A 57 11.48 24.74 -23.42
CA ALA A 57 12.17 25.25 -22.22
C ALA A 57 11.19 25.60 -21.09
N LEU A 58 10.05 26.20 -21.41
CA LEU A 58 8.99 26.52 -20.46
C LEU A 58 8.30 25.25 -19.96
N PHE A 59 8.04 24.27 -20.84
CA PHE A 59 7.46 22.98 -20.46
C PHE A 59 8.40 22.19 -19.54
N THR A 60 9.70 22.19 -19.87
CA THR A 60 10.74 21.54 -19.06
C THR A 60 10.72 22.04 -17.62
N LEU A 61 10.50 23.34 -17.39
CA LEU A 61 10.42 23.91 -16.03
C LEU A 61 9.32 23.27 -15.16
N GLY A 62 8.26 22.75 -15.77
CA GLY A 62 7.17 22.07 -15.07
C GLY A 62 7.40 20.57 -14.86
N LEU A 63 8.51 20.01 -15.36
CA LEU A 63 8.82 18.59 -15.20
C LEU A 63 9.66 18.34 -13.93
N PRO A 64 9.36 17.28 -13.18
CA PRO A 64 10.14 16.92 -11.99
C PRO A 64 11.62 16.70 -12.31
N SER A 65 12.50 17.08 -11.37
CA SER A 65 13.96 16.90 -11.47
C SER A 65 14.65 17.53 -12.68
N THR A 66 14.05 18.53 -13.30
CA THR A 66 14.69 19.26 -14.38
C THR A 66 15.52 20.43 -13.87
N VAL A 67 16.63 20.71 -14.57
CA VAL A 67 17.42 21.92 -14.33
C VAL A 67 16.71 23.08 -15.00
N ARG A 68 16.47 24.17 -14.25
CA ARG A 68 15.91 25.42 -14.79
C ARG A 68 16.72 25.90 -16.00
N PRO A 69 16.14 25.97 -17.22
CA PRO A 69 16.86 26.44 -18.40
C PRO A 69 17.33 27.90 -18.24
N GLY A 70 18.56 28.21 -18.67
CA GLY A 70 19.12 29.56 -18.50
C GLY A 70 18.28 30.65 -19.16
N VAL A 71 17.67 30.34 -20.32
CA VAL A 71 16.83 31.28 -21.09
C VAL A 71 15.60 31.75 -20.30
N VAL A 72 15.02 30.91 -19.43
CA VAL A 72 13.82 31.30 -18.68
C VAL A 72 14.11 32.32 -17.57
N ARG A 73 15.37 32.68 -17.33
CA ARG A 73 15.74 33.75 -16.38
C ARG A 73 15.22 35.12 -16.80
N GLU A 74 14.99 35.36 -18.09
CA GLU A 74 14.44 36.64 -18.57
C GLU A 74 13.01 36.90 -18.08
N PHE A 75 12.26 35.85 -17.71
CA PHE A 75 10.91 35.93 -17.18
C PHE A 75 10.87 35.98 -15.64
N THR A 76 12.00 36.25 -14.99
CA THR A 76 12.07 36.30 -13.52
C THR A 76 11.19 37.42 -13.00
N GLN A 77 10.25 37.05 -12.13
CA GLN A 77 9.41 37.95 -11.37
C GLN A 77 10.09 38.20 -10.03
N HIS A 78 10.14 39.46 -9.62
CA HIS A 78 10.71 39.89 -8.35
C HIS A 78 9.54 40.25 -7.43
N GLN A 79 9.30 39.39 -6.44
CA GLN A 79 8.21 39.55 -5.48
C GLN A 79 8.79 39.67 -4.09
N ILE A 80 8.02 40.27 -3.18
CA ILE A 80 8.32 40.15 -1.76
C ILE A 80 7.74 38.82 -1.24
N SER A 81 8.34 38.24 -0.21
CA SER A 81 7.94 36.96 0.37
C SER A 81 6.46 36.86 0.75
N GLU A 82 5.85 37.92 1.26
CA GLU A 82 4.42 37.96 1.62
C GLU A 82 3.51 37.81 0.39
N ASP A 83 3.71 38.64 -0.64
CA ASP A 83 2.93 38.61 -1.88
C ASP A 83 3.19 37.31 -2.66
N TRP A 84 4.42 36.80 -2.59
CA TRP A 84 4.77 35.47 -3.10
C TRP A 84 3.89 34.43 -2.40
N ALA A 85 3.90 34.36 -1.07
CA ALA A 85 3.18 33.33 -0.29
C ALA A 85 1.65 33.36 -0.55
N LEU A 86 1.07 34.55 -0.71
CA LEU A 86 -0.34 34.73 -1.07
C LEU A 86 -0.70 34.13 -2.43
N SER A 87 0.27 33.92 -3.33
CA SER A 87 0.06 33.21 -4.61
C SER A 87 -0.05 31.69 -4.45
N GLY A 88 0.16 31.17 -3.24
CA GLY A 88 -0.16 29.80 -2.88
C GLY A 88 0.96 28.77 -3.01
N ALA A 89 2.22 29.09 -3.31
CA ALA A 89 3.30 28.13 -3.01
C ALA A 89 3.70 28.11 -1.56
N PHE A 90 4.39 27.02 -1.23
CA PHE A 90 4.48 26.46 0.11
C PHE A 90 3.12 26.02 0.69
N THR A 91 2.08 25.85 -0.14
CA THR A 91 0.99 24.92 0.18
C THR A 91 1.56 23.50 0.13
N THR A 92 2.28 23.15 1.19
CA THR A 92 2.91 21.85 1.53
C THR A 92 3.07 20.87 0.36
N ALA A 93 4.27 20.84 -0.22
CA ALA A 93 4.74 19.72 -1.04
C ALA A 93 5.67 18.85 -0.18
N GLU A 94 5.11 18.17 0.82
CA GLU A 94 5.84 17.18 1.63
C GLU A 94 5.32 15.79 1.28
N VAL A 95 6.26 14.89 0.98
CA VAL A 95 5.96 13.49 0.65
C VAL A 95 6.76 12.61 1.60
N GLY A 96 6.04 11.72 2.28
CA GLY A 96 6.62 10.76 3.23
C GLY A 96 6.43 11.15 4.69
N ASP A 97 6.96 10.29 5.56
CA ASP A 97 6.90 10.43 7.01
C ASP A 97 8.04 11.32 7.55
N PRO A 98 7.91 11.91 8.74
CA PRO A 98 8.98 12.74 9.33
C PRO A 98 10.25 11.95 9.69
N ASN A 99 10.16 10.62 9.79
CA ASN A 99 11.26 9.73 10.09
C ASN A 99 11.01 8.35 9.45
N GLY A 100 11.98 7.43 9.58
CA GLY A 100 11.81 6.05 9.13
C GLY A 100 12.90 5.58 8.18
N MET A 101 12.52 4.69 7.26
CA MET A 101 13.39 4.22 6.19
C MET A 101 13.46 5.26 5.07
N PHE A 102 14.65 5.53 4.54
CA PHE A 102 14.80 6.28 3.30
C PHE A 102 14.19 5.49 2.14
N LEU A 103 13.19 6.08 1.49
CA LEU A 103 12.48 5.48 0.36
C LEU A 103 13.00 6.00 -0.97
N GLY A 104 13.25 7.30 -1.07
CA GLY A 104 13.65 7.93 -2.31
C GLY A 104 13.85 9.43 -2.16
N ILE A 105 13.90 10.13 -3.28
CA ILE A 105 14.08 11.59 -3.33
C ILE A 105 12.84 12.18 -3.99
N ASP A 106 12.31 13.24 -3.39
CA ASP A 106 11.24 14.03 -3.97
C ASP A 106 11.78 14.83 -5.18
N LEU A 107 11.21 14.55 -6.34
CA LEU A 107 11.60 15.16 -7.62
C LEU A 107 10.91 16.51 -7.87
N ASP A 108 9.86 16.84 -7.12
CA ASP A 108 9.14 18.11 -7.22
C ASP A 108 9.83 19.22 -6.43
N SER A 109 10.68 18.83 -5.47
CA SER A 109 11.53 19.77 -4.77
C SER A 109 12.73 20.18 -5.64
N GLY A 110 12.98 21.49 -5.75
CA GLY A 110 14.18 22.03 -6.40
C GLY A 110 15.49 21.77 -5.62
N THR A 111 15.44 20.94 -4.58
CA THR A 111 16.55 20.52 -3.73
C THR A 111 16.50 19.00 -3.52
N THR A 112 17.52 18.40 -2.92
CA THR A 112 17.47 16.97 -2.58
C THR A 112 16.69 16.78 -1.28
N ARG A 113 15.38 16.50 -1.37
CA ARG A 113 14.56 16.16 -0.20
C ARG A 113 14.34 14.65 -0.12
N PRO A 114 14.72 13.99 1.00
CA PRO A 114 14.46 12.58 1.18
C PRO A 114 12.98 12.33 1.47
N VAL A 115 12.41 11.31 0.81
CA VAL A 115 11.12 10.74 1.15
C VAL A 115 11.40 9.60 2.13
N MET A 116 10.81 9.69 3.32
CA MET A 116 10.94 8.65 4.35
C MET A 116 9.63 7.87 4.49
N ILE A 117 9.71 6.63 4.98
CA ILE A 117 8.54 5.82 5.32
C ILE A 117 8.72 5.10 6.66
N ASN A 118 7.74 5.21 7.53
CA ASN A 118 7.67 4.56 8.83
C ASN A 118 6.30 3.92 9.07
N VAL A 119 6.10 2.78 8.40
CA VAL A 119 4.90 1.93 8.57
C VAL A 119 4.65 1.50 10.02
N ALA A 120 5.68 1.48 10.88
CA ALA A 120 5.53 1.10 12.28
C ALA A 120 4.98 2.23 13.17
N ASP A 121 4.96 3.47 12.68
CA ASP A 121 4.49 4.63 13.44
C ASP A 121 3.04 5.00 13.14
N ALA A 122 2.57 4.76 11.91
CA ALA A 122 1.20 5.10 11.51
C ALA A 122 0.12 4.58 12.49
N PRO A 123 0.19 3.33 13.00
CA PRO A 123 -0.82 2.85 13.96
C PRO A 123 -0.79 3.57 15.31
N LYS A 124 0.31 4.23 15.68
CA LYS A 124 0.42 4.98 16.94
C LYS A 124 -0.26 6.35 16.89
N VAL A 125 -0.52 6.84 15.68
CA VAL A 125 -1.19 8.13 15.42
C VAL A 125 -2.57 7.94 14.80
N ASP A 126 -3.18 6.77 15.02
CA ASP A 126 -4.51 6.39 14.50
C ASP A 126 -4.61 6.48 12.96
N ALA A 127 -3.51 6.14 12.28
CA ALA A 127 -3.42 6.10 10.82
C ALA A 127 -3.19 4.66 10.31
N SER A 128 -3.71 4.37 9.12
CA SER A 128 -3.49 3.07 8.47
C SER A 128 -2.07 2.96 7.92
N ALA A 129 -1.36 1.90 8.30
CA ALA A 129 -0.08 1.51 7.69
C ALA A 129 -0.22 0.62 6.44
N SER A 130 -1.43 0.51 5.89
CA SER A 130 -1.70 -0.38 4.76
C SER A 130 -1.13 0.19 3.46
N MET A 131 -0.38 -0.62 2.71
CA MET A 131 0.29 -0.19 1.48
C MET A 131 0.21 -1.28 0.41
N GLY A 132 -0.07 -0.87 -0.83
CA GLY A 132 0.00 -1.71 -2.01
C GLY A 132 1.22 -1.36 -2.87
N ILE A 133 2.02 -2.36 -3.25
CA ILE A 133 3.17 -2.19 -4.15
C ILE A 133 2.89 -2.95 -5.44
N ILE A 134 2.75 -2.21 -6.55
CA ILE A 134 2.35 -2.71 -7.86
C ILE A 134 3.41 -2.30 -8.89
N GLY A 135 3.64 -3.13 -9.89
CA GLY A 135 4.62 -2.91 -10.94
C GLY A 135 4.87 -4.18 -11.74
N ASP A 136 5.58 -4.07 -12.85
CA ASP A 136 5.90 -5.21 -13.72
C ASP A 136 6.94 -6.15 -13.11
N LEU A 137 7.11 -7.34 -13.70
CA LEU A 137 8.20 -8.25 -13.33
C LEU A 137 9.54 -7.54 -13.51
N GLY A 138 10.38 -7.55 -12.48
CA GLY A 138 11.66 -6.83 -12.50
C GLY A 138 11.60 -5.36 -12.08
N ALA A 139 10.42 -4.76 -11.88
CA ALA A 139 10.28 -3.36 -11.46
C ALA A 139 10.70 -3.07 -10.00
N GLY A 140 11.30 -4.04 -9.30
CA GLY A 140 11.80 -3.85 -7.93
C GLY A 140 10.77 -4.05 -6.80
N LYS A 141 9.54 -4.52 -7.09
CA LYS A 141 8.50 -4.77 -6.07
C LYS A 141 8.98 -5.56 -4.86
N SER A 142 9.59 -6.72 -5.09
CA SER A 142 10.06 -7.58 -4.01
C SER A 142 11.21 -6.94 -3.22
N VAL A 143 12.05 -6.14 -3.87
CA VAL A 143 13.16 -5.43 -3.20
C VAL A 143 12.60 -4.38 -2.27
N MET A 144 11.68 -3.53 -2.76
CA MET A 144 10.97 -2.52 -1.98
C MET A 144 10.28 -3.13 -0.74
N GLN A 145 9.54 -4.23 -0.92
CA GLN A 145 8.89 -4.92 0.20
C GLN A 145 9.90 -5.44 1.24
N LYS A 146 11.01 -6.03 0.81
CA LYS A 146 12.06 -6.57 1.70
C LYS A 146 12.77 -5.46 2.47
N LEU A 147 13.05 -4.32 1.83
CA LEU A 147 13.63 -3.14 2.49
C LEU A 147 12.69 -2.59 3.56
N ILE A 148 11.39 -2.48 3.26
CA ILE A 148 10.40 -2.02 4.25
C ILE A 148 10.28 -3.01 5.41
N ALA A 149 10.25 -4.31 5.13
CA ALA A 149 10.24 -5.33 6.17
C ALA A 149 11.50 -5.24 7.04
N GLU A 150 12.69 -5.09 6.43
CA GLU A 150 13.96 -4.85 7.12
C GLU A 150 13.92 -3.64 8.02
N ALA A 151 13.45 -2.50 7.51
CA ALA A 151 13.30 -1.30 8.31
C ALA A 151 12.46 -1.54 9.58
N VAL A 152 11.41 -2.37 9.48
CA VAL A 152 10.57 -2.73 10.63
C VAL A 152 11.32 -3.64 11.61
N TRP A 153 11.82 -4.80 11.17
CA TRP A 153 12.43 -5.77 12.09
C TRP A 153 13.79 -5.34 12.62
N ALA A 154 14.56 -4.55 11.87
CA ALA A 154 15.83 -3.99 12.34
C ALA A 154 15.64 -2.99 13.49
N ARG A 155 14.45 -2.36 13.59
CA ARG A 155 14.06 -1.48 14.71
C ARG A 155 13.34 -2.22 15.86
N GLY A 156 13.37 -3.56 15.87
CA GLY A 156 12.78 -4.39 16.92
C GLY A 156 11.30 -4.75 16.69
N GLY A 157 10.74 -4.43 15.53
CA GLY A 157 9.43 -4.92 15.12
C GLY A 157 9.46 -6.39 14.67
N CYS A 158 8.29 -6.89 14.25
CA CYS A 158 8.14 -8.22 13.66
C CYS A 158 7.61 -8.08 12.22
N ALA A 159 8.15 -8.87 11.30
CA ALA A 159 7.65 -8.98 9.93
C ALA A 159 7.14 -10.41 9.70
N ILE A 160 5.85 -10.54 9.36
CA ILE A 160 5.22 -11.80 8.98
C ILE A 160 5.01 -11.76 7.46
N CYS A 161 5.67 -12.68 6.75
CA CYS A 161 5.69 -12.68 5.29
C CYS A 161 5.11 -13.99 4.76
N ILE A 162 4.07 -13.89 3.94
CA ILE A 162 3.48 -15.04 3.23
C ILE A 162 4.06 -15.05 1.81
N ASP A 163 4.91 -16.04 1.54
CA ASP A 163 5.57 -16.18 0.24
C ASP A 163 4.99 -17.34 -0.55
N ARG A 164 4.27 -17.01 -1.64
CA ARG A 164 3.73 -17.99 -2.59
C ARG A 164 4.59 -18.12 -3.86
N THR A 165 5.76 -17.49 -3.89
CA THR A 165 6.64 -17.55 -5.07
C THR A 165 7.33 -18.92 -5.14
N PRO A 166 7.44 -19.54 -6.33
CA PRO A 166 8.13 -20.83 -6.48
C PRO A 166 9.60 -20.78 -6.03
N VAL A 167 10.24 -19.62 -6.22
CA VAL A 167 11.65 -19.39 -5.87
C VAL A 167 11.88 -19.07 -4.38
N ARG A 168 10.81 -18.91 -3.59
CA ARG A 168 10.86 -18.66 -2.13
C ARG A 168 11.79 -17.51 -1.78
N GLU A 169 11.62 -16.37 -2.46
CA GLU A 169 12.52 -15.23 -2.34
C GLU A 169 12.64 -14.70 -0.90
N TRP A 170 11.55 -14.76 -0.13
CA TRP A 170 11.53 -14.29 1.26
C TRP A 170 12.29 -15.23 2.19
N ALA A 171 12.20 -16.54 1.98
CA ALA A 171 12.98 -17.50 2.75
C ALA A 171 14.48 -17.28 2.53
N THR A 172 14.90 -17.07 1.27
CA THR A 172 16.30 -16.79 0.92
C THR A 172 16.78 -15.47 1.54
N PHE A 173 15.99 -14.41 1.41
CA PHE A 173 16.26 -13.12 2.03
C PHE A 173 16.41 -13.25 3.56
N ALA A 174 15.44 -13.86 4.23
CA ALA A 174 15.40 -13.91 5.69
C ALA A 174 16.52 -14.76 6.30
N ARG A 175 16.95 -15.85 5.63
CA ARG A 175 18.13 -16.63 6.05
C ARG A 175 19.40 -15.80 6.10
N THR A 176 19.51 -14.81 5.22
CA THR A 176 20.69 -13.96 5.08
C THR A 176 20.58 -12.72 5.96
N ALA A 177 19.50 -11.96 5.81
CA ALA A 177 19.33 -10.65 6.45
C ALA A 177 18.97 -10.73 7.94
N ALA A 178 18.23 -11.78 8.36
CA ALA A 178 17.73 -11.93 9.72
C ALA A 178 18.31 -13.17 10.44
N LYS A 179 19.58 -13.53 10.14
CA LYS A 179 20.23 -14.71 10.70
C LYS A 179 20.16 -14.71 12.24
N GLY A 180 19.65 -15.81 12.80
CA GLY A 180 19.46 -15.96 14.25
C GLY A 180 18.21 -15.29 14.82
N ARG A 181 17.39 -14.63 13.99
CA ARG A 181 16.14 -13.97 14.37
C ARG A 181 14.98 -14.30 13.41
N VAL A 182 15.08 -15.42 12.71
CA VAL A 182 14.14 -15.84 11.67
C VAL A 182 13.58 -17.22 11.96
N GLN A 183 12.27 -17.39 11.74
CA GLN A 183 11.61 -18.67 11.65
C GLN A 183 11.02 -18.81 10.24
N ILE A 184 11.30 -19.92 9.57
CA ILE A 184 10.77 -20.22 8.23
C ILE A 184 9.87 -21.44 8.37
N ILE A 185 8.60 -21.28 8.02
CA ILE A 185 7.61 -22.35 8.03
C ILE A 185 7.30 -22.69 6.57
N ASP A 186 7.70 -23.89 6.14
CA ASP A 186 7.31 -24.42 4.84
C ASP A 186 5.94 -25.11 4.99
N ALA A 187 4.88 -24.41 4.58
CA ALA A 187 3.52 -24.96 4.67
C ALA A 187 3.29 -26.17 3.74
N ALA A 188 4.08 -26.34 2.67
CA ALA A 188 3.99 -27.49 1.77
C ALA A 188 4.72 -28.72 2.32
N GLN A 189 5.74 -28.51 3.17
CA GLN A 189 6.45 -29.55 3.91
C GLN A 189 6.35 -29.29 5.41
N ALA A 190 5.11 -29.20 5.90
CA ALA A 190 4.84 -28.77 7.25
C ALA A 190 5.28 -29.82 8.29
N GLU A 191 6.32 -29.48 9.06
CA GLU A 191 6.71 -30.24 10.27
C GLU A 191 5.79 -29.95 11.46
N VAL A 192 5.08 -28.82 11.42
CA VAL A 192 4.17 -28.34 12.47
C VAL A 192 2.83 -27.96 11.86
N SER A 193 1.74 -28.15 12.62
CA SER A 193 0.38 -27.84 12.17
C SER A 193 -0.06 -26.45 12.58
N ILE A 194 -0.58 -25.66 11.63
CA ILE A 194 -1.26 -24.38 11.88
C ILE A 194 -2.75 -24.67 12.14
N ASP A 195 -3.03 -25.45 13.19
CA ASP A 195 -4.38 -25.86 13.57
C ASP A 195 -5.01 -24.75 14.45
N PRO A 196 -6.07 -24.04 13.99
CA PRO A 196 -6.68 -22.96 14.76
C PRO A 196 -7.22 -23.43 16.11
N ARG A 197 -7.63 -24.70 16.23
CA ARG A 197 -8.13 -25.29 17.47
C ARG A 197 -7.03 -25.62 18.47
N ARG A 198 -5.78 -25.78 18.00
CA ARG A 198 -4.60 -25.95 18.86
C ARG A 198 -3.93 -24.62 19.20
N MET A 199 -3.96 -23.65 18.29
CA MET A 199 -3.31 -22.34 18.48
C MET A 199 -4.12 -21.39 19.35
N PHE A 200 -5.45 -21.44 19.28
CA PHE A 200 -6.33 -20.50 19.97
C PHE A 200 -7.30 -21.23 20.91
N THR A 201 -7.36 -20.75 22.14
CA THR A 201 -8.27 -21.29 23.17
C THR A 201 -9.65 -20.64 23.10
N GLY A 202 -10.69 -21.36 23.54
CA GLY A 202 -12.01 -20.77 23.74
C GLY A 202 -12.78 -20.42 22.45
N PRO A 203 -13.61 -19.36 22.46
CA PRO A 203 -14.45 -18.94 21.34
C PRO A 203 -13.66 -18.56 20.07
N GLU A 204 -12.47 -17.96 20.21
CA GLU A 204 -11.67 -17.49 19.08
C GLU A 204 -11.23 -18.65 18.18
N GLY A 205 -10.71 -19.73 18.75
CA GLY A 205 -10.31 -20.89 17.95
C GLY A 205 -11.48 -21.55 17.22
N ARG A 206 -12.69 -21.51 17.80
CA ARG A 206 -13.91 -22.00 17.12
C ARG A 206 -14.28 -21.10 15.96
N HIS A 207 -14.26 -19.79 16.18
CA HIS A 207 -14.51 -18.80 15.15
C HIS A 207 -13.51 -18.92 13.99
N TYR A 208 -12.21 -19.01 14.27
CA TYR A 208 -11.19 -19.16 13.23
C TYR A 208 -11.28 -20.48 12.48
N ALA A 209 -11.55 -21.61 13.18
CA ALA A 209 -11.76 -22.90 12.52
C ALA A 209 -12.96 -22.86 11.57
N LEU A 210 -14.08 -22.29 12.01
CA LEU A 210 -15.28 -22.15 11.21
C LEU A 210 -15.03 -21.24 10.01
N SER A 211 -14.52 -20.03 10.22
CA SER A 211 -14.20 -19.07 9.15
C SER A 211 -13.24 -19.66 8.11
N TYR A 212 -12.21 -20.38 8.56
CA TYR A 212 -11.28 -21.07 7.67
C TYR A 212 -11.97 -22.15 6.83
N LEU A 213 -12.73 -23.07 7.45
CA LEU A 213 -13.39 -24.16 6.73
C LEU A 213 -14.49 -23.66 5.80
N THR A 214 -15.26 -22.66 6.21
CA THR A 214 -16.29 -22.03 5.39
C THR A 214 -15.68 -21.46 4.10
N LEU A 215 -14.55 -20.76 4.21
CA LEU A 215 -13.85 -20.19 3.06
C LEU A 215 -13.17 -21.26 2.20
N GLN A 216 -12.47 -22.21 2.83
CA GLN A 216 -11.74 -23.27 2.12
C GLN A 216 -12.66 -24.21 1.35
N LEU A 217 -13.86 -24.48 1.88
CA LEU A 217 -14.83 -25.40 1.28
C LEU A 217 -15.90 -24.67 0.45
N GLY A 218 -15.87 -23.34 0.39
CA GLY A 218 -16.84 -22.54 -0.39
C GLY A 218 -18.29 -22.66 0.11
N ILE A 219 -18.49 -22.78 1.43
CA ILE A 219 -19.80 -23.04 2.02
C ILE A 219 -20.47 -21.72 2.41
N GLY A 220 -21.76 -21.57 2.10
CA GLY A 220 -22.56 -20.47 2.65
C GLY A 220 -22.84 -20.70 4.14
N PRO A 221 -22.57 -19.72 5.04
CA PRO A 221 -22.80 -19.89 6.48
C PRO A 221 -24.27 -20.17 6.84
N MET A 222 -25.21 -19.66 6.03
CA MET A 222 -26.66 -19.88 6.18
C MET A 222 -27.16 -21.03 5.30
N SER A 223 -26.45 -22.16 5.27
CA SER A 223 -26.83 -23.37 4.54
C SER A 223 -26.87 -24.59 5.45
N THR A 224 -27.51 -25.68 5.03
CA THR A 224 -27.48 -26.96 5.78
C THR A 224 -26.03 -27.42 6.04
N SER A 225 -25.14 -27.26 5.06
CA SER A 225 -23.72 -27.57 5.22
C SER A 225 -23.03 -26.63 6.21
N GLY A 226 -23.42 -25.35 6.25
CA GLY A 226 -22.93 -24.38 7.24
C GLY A 226 -23.34 -24.75 8.67
N GLU A 227 -24.60 -25.15 8.87
CA GLU A 227 -25.12 -25.63 10.15
C GLU A 227 -24.39 -26.89 10.63
N VAL A 228 -24.23 -27.88 9.75
CA VAL A 228 -23.50 -29.14 10.05
C VAL A 228 -22.04 -28.87 10.38
N LEU A 229 -21.38 -28.00 9.62
CA LEU A 229 -20.00 -27.60 9.87
C LEU A 229 -19.85 -26.89 11.22
N HIS A 230 -20.76 -25.95 11.53
CA HIS A 230 -20.76 -25.26 12.82
C HIS A 230 -20.89 -26.24 13.98
N HIS A 231 -21.85 -27.17 13.90
CA HIS A 231 -22.04 -28.20 14.91
C HIS A 231 -20.81 -29.11 15.06
N ALA A 232 -20.17 -29.49 13.96
CA ALA A 232 -18.96 -30.31 14.00
C ALA A 232 -17.79 -29.59 14.70
N VAL A 233 -17.61 -28.29 14.45
CA VAL A 233 -16.60 -27.45 15.12
C VAL A 233 -16.90 -27.33 16.61
N GLU A 234 -18.15 -27.12 17.01
CA GLU A 234 -18.56 -27.05 18.43
C GLU A 234 -18.32 -28.38 19.16
N GLN A 235 -18.69 -29.51 18.56
CA GLN A 235 -18.45 -30.82 19.17
C GLN A 235 -16.95 -31.15 19.27
N ALA A 236 -16.16 -30.82 18.24
CA ALA A 236 -14.72 -31.00 18.28
C ALA A 236 -14.06 -30.11 19.34
N ALA A 237 -14.64 -28.95 19.61
CA ALA A 237 -14.15 -28.01 20.60
C ALA A 237 -14.41 -28.43 22.06
N ALA A 238 -15.45 -29.25 22.30
CA ALA A 238 -15.81 -29.72 23.64
C ALA A 238 -14.93 -30.87 24.17
N GLY A 239 -14.09 -31.47 23.32
CA GLY A 239 -13.20 -32.55 23.70
C GLY A 239 -11.93 -32.08 24.44
N PRO A 240 -11.19 -33.01 25.08
CA PRO A 240 -9.97 -32.70 25.83
C PRO A 240 -8.81 -32.24 24.93
N GLU A 241 -8.81 -32.65 23.66
CA GLU A 241 -7.78 -32.32 22.67
C GLU A 241 -8.41 -31.72 21.40
N PRO A 242 -8.84 -30.44 21.45
CA PRO A 242 -9.50 -29.82 20.31
C PRO A 242 -8.52 -29.69 19.13
N SER A 243 -8.95 -30.18 17.95
CA SER A 243 -8.15 -30.14 16.72
C SER A 243 -9.05 -30.15 15.48
N MET A 244 -8.50 -29.71 14.35
CA MET A 244 -9.15 -29.81 13.03
C MET A 244 -9.34 -31.27 12.60
N HIS A 245 -8.44 -32.17 13.02
CA HIS A 245 -8.63 -33.61 12.81
C HIS A 245 -9.90 -34.11 13.50
N ARG A 246 -10.17 -33.65 14.73
CA ARG A 246 -11.40 -34.00 15.45
C ARG A 246 -12.66 -33.49 14.77
N VAL A 247 -12.60 -32.34 14.09
CA VAL A 247 -13.72 -31.84 13.27
C VAL A 247 -14.04 -32.85 12.16
N LEU A 248 -13.02 -33.37 11.47
CA LEU A 248 -13.20 -34.41 10.45
C LEU A 248 -13.81 -35.69 11.04
N GLU A 249 -13.31 -36.17 12.19
CA GLU A 249 -13.89 -37.35 12.86
C GLU A 249 -15.35 -37.14 13.29
N VAL A 250 -15.73 -35.92 13.68
CA VAL A 250 -17.14 -35.60 13.99
C VAL A 250 -17.99 -35.67 12.72
N LEU A 251 -17.53 -35.06 11.61
CA LEU A 251 -18.24 -35.11 10.33
C LEU A 251 -18.40 -36.54 9.81
N GLU A 252 -17.37 -37.37 9.94
CA GLU A 252 -17.43 -38.79 9.57
C GLU A 252 -18.43 -39.57 10.41
N ARG A 253 -18.45 -39.33 11.72
CA ARG A 253 -19.46 -39.95 12.59
C ARG A 253 -20.86 -39.50 12.21
N MET A 254 -21.09 -38.19 12.03
CA MET A 254 -22.38 -37.65 11.58
C MET A 254 -22.83 -38.24 10.24
N ALA A 255 -21.90 -38.49 9.31
CA ALA A 255 -22.20 -39.13 8.02
C ALA A 255 -22.68 -40.59 8.16
N THR A 256 -22.43 -41.23 9.30
CA THR A 256 -22.86 -42.61 9.59
C THR A 256 -24.00 -42.71 10.59
N SER A 257 -24.18 -41.71 11.47
CA SER A 257 -25.13 -41.76 12.59
C SER A 257 -26.37 -40.89 12.43
N GLU A 258 -26.33 -39.85 11.59
CA GLU A 258 -27.48 -38.98 11.31
C GLU A 258 -28.32 -39.54 10.17
N ALA A 259 -29.55 -39.04 10.00
CA ALA A 259 -30.45 -39.42 8.91
C ALA A 259 -30.81 -38.22 8.02
N GLY A 260 -30.92 -38.47 6.71
CA GLY A 260 -31.40 -37.49 5.73
C GLY A 260 -30.39 -36.38 5.41
N LYS A 261 -30.87 -35.15 5.19
CA LYS A 261 -30.05 -34.06 4.62
C LYS A 261 -28.79 -33.70 5.43
N ARG A 262 -28.78 -33.92 6.75
CA ARG A 262 -27.60 -33.69 7.60
C ARG A 262 -26.52 -34.73 7.38
N GLN A 263 -26.91 -35.98 7.15
CA GLN A 263 -26.01 -37.08 6.82
C GLN A 263 -25.28 -36.80 5.50
N ASP A 264 -26.04 -36.45 4.46
CA ASP A 264 -25.50 -36.12 3.13
C ASP A 264 -24.54 -34.92 3.18
N ALA A 265 -24.91 -33.88 3.94
CA ALA A 265 -24.06 -32.72 4.15
C ALA A 265 -22.75 -33.09 4.87
N ALA A 266 -22.82 -33.88 5.95
CA ALA A 266 -21.63 -34.33 6.68
C ALA A 266 -20.69 -35.18 5.82
N ALA A 267 -21.25 -36.11 5.04
CA ALA A 267 -20.50 -36.94 4.09
C ALA A 267 -19.80 -36.08 3.02
N THR A 268 -20.52 -35.10 2.47
CA THR A 268 -19.98 -34.15 1.48
C THR A 268 -18.83 -33.32 2.07
N LEU A 269 -19.01 -32.78 3.27
CA LEU A 269 -17.99 -31.97 3.95
C LEU A 269 -16.72 -32.78 4.25
N ALA A 270 -16.86 -34.00 4.79
CA ALA A 270 -15.73 -34.88 5.02
C ALA A 270 -15.01 -35.25 3.71
N GLY A 271 -15.75 -35.47 2.62
CA GLY A 271 -15.22 -35.68 1.28
C GLY A 271 -14.42 -34.49 0.76
N LEU A 272 -14.96 -33.28 0.85
CA LEU A 272 -14.29 -32.05 0.41
C LEU A 272 -12.99 -31.79 1.19
N ILE A 273 -13.01 -31.99 2.52
CA ILE A 273 -11.80 -31.86 3.35
C ILE A 273 -10.71 -32.84 2.91
N ARG A 274 -11.06 -34.10 2.60
CA ARG A 274 -10.10 -35.07 2.04
C ARG A 274 -9.52 -34.62 0.72
N VAL A 275 -10.37 -34.14 -0.19
CA VAL A 275 -9.92 -33.64 -1.51
C VAL A 275 -8.89 -32.52 -1.32
N VAL A 276 -9.17 -31.56 -0.44
CA VAL A 276 -8.23 -30.49 -0.10
C VAL A 276 -6.94 -31.04 0.49
N ALA A 277 -7.02 -32.01 1.42
CA ALA A 277 -5.85 -32.59 2.08
C ALA A 277 -4.94 -33.39 1.13
N THR A 278 -5.51 -34.00 0.09
CA THR A 278 -4.76 -34.77 -0.92
C THR A 278 -4.28 -33.93 -2.10
N ASN A 279 -4.76 -32.69 -2.24
CA ASN A 279 -4.36 -31.81 -3.31
C ASN A 279 -2.95 -31.27 -3.00
N SER A 280 -1.98 -31.61 -3.83
CA SER A 280 -0.63 -31.08 -3.70
C SER A 280 -0.62 -29.62 -4.16
N LEU A 281 -0.15 -28.73 -3.30
CA LEU A 281 0.08 -27.31 -3.61
C LEU A 281 1.22 -27.15 -4.62
#